data_AF-A0A956BN30-F1
#
_entry.id   AF-A0A956BN30-F1
#
_cell.length_a   1.000
_cell.length_b   1.000
_cell.length_c   1.000
_cell.angle_alpha   90.00
_cell.angle_beta   90.00
_cell.angle_gamma   90.00
#
_symmetry.space_group_name_H-M   'P 1'
#
loop_
_entity.id
_entity.type
_entity.pdbx_description
1 polymer ?
#
loop_
_entity_poly.entity_id
_entity_poly.type
_entity_poly.pdbx_seq_one_letter_code
_entity_poly.pdbx_strand_id
1 'polypeptide(L)'
;MPASKRFFATLAALPAGGLSPLSRYTVANGVLYMVLGAAMLLGPRSVLGLVLAEPGSARLLGMMLTIIGWFYVMGGRTGADSFALATVVDRALVPVVLGGLVLTGQVAAGEVAAFAVLDPLLALGAYWLWRRG
;
A
#
# COMPACT_ATOMS: atom_id res chain seq x y z
N MET A 1 -25.62 23.47 -0.63
CA MET A 1 -25.11 22.28 -1.37
C MET A 1 -25.52 21.02 -0.60
N PRO A 2 -26.02 19.95 -1.24
CA PRO A 2 -26.39 18.70 -0.56
C PRO A 2 -25.22 18.12 0.25
N ALA A 3 -25.50 17.48 1.39
CA ALA A 3 -24.47 16.92 2.28
C ALA A 3 -23.54 15.92 1.57
N SER A 4 -24.09 15.09 0.68
CA SER A 4 -23.32 14.15 -0.15
C SER A 4 -22.29 14.85 -1.04
N LYS A 5 -22.68 15.94 -1.72
CA LYS A 5 -21.76 16.73 -2.54
C LYS A 5 -20.64 17.35 -1.69
N ARG A 6 -20.95 17.76 -0.45
CA ARG A 6 -19.95 18.36 0.47
C ARG A 6 -18.93 17.32 0.92
N PHE A 7 -19.38 16.10 1.23
CA PHE A 7 -18.51 14.98 1.57
C PHE A 7 -17.50 14.70 0.44
N PHE A 8 -17.98 14.47 -0.79
CA PHE A 8 -17.09 14.15 -1.91
C PHE A 8 -16.18 15.33 -2.29
N ALA A 9 -16.65 16.58 -2.21
CA ALA A 9 -15.81 17.74 -2.41
C ALA A 9 -14.67 17.82 -1.36
N THR A 10 -14.98 17.51 -0.10
CA THR A 10 -13.99 17.50 0.99
C THR A 10 -12.99 16.35 0.80
N LEU A 11 -13.47 15.15 0.47
CA LEU A 11 -12.64 13.98 0.19
C LEU A 11 -11.76 14.17 -1.06
N ALA A 12 -12.23 14.95 -2.03
CA ALA A 12 -11.52 15.24 -3.27
C ALA A 12 -10.49 16.37 -3.14
N ALA A 13 -10.51 17.13 -2.05
CA ALA A 13 -9.64 18.30 -1.87
C ALA A 13 -8.15 17.90 -1.86
N LEU A 14 -7.30 18.84 -2.30
CA LEU A 14 -5.85 18.75 -2.26
C LEU A 14 -5.28 20.00 -1.57
N PRO A 15 -4.06 19.93 -1.01
CA PRO A 15 -3.39 21.09 -0.45
C PRO A 15 -3.23 22.20 -1.50
N ALA A 16 -3.39 23.46 -1.10
CA ALA A 16 -3.36 24.61 -2.02
C ALA A 16 -2.01 24.74 -2.78
N GLY A 17 -0.90 24.31 -2.17
CA GLY A 17 0.42 24.29 -2.79
C GLY A 17 0.72 23.05 -3.65
N GLY A 18 -0.26 22.16 -3.81
CA GLY A 18 -0.06 20.85 -4.45
C GLY A 18 0.66 19.85 -3.54
N LEU A 19 1.02 18.69 -4.11
CA LEU A 19 1.68 17.61 -3.38
C LEU A 19 3.20 17.69 -3.53
N SER A 20 3.91 17.55 -2.40
CA SER A 20 5.36 17.36 -2.36
C SER A 20 5.79 16.09 -3.12
N PRO A 21 7.07 15.97 -3.54
CA PRO A 21 7.57 14.75 -4.16
C PRO A 21 7.33 13.50 -3.30
N LEU A 22 7.53 13.61 -1.99
CA LEU A 22 7.26 12.55 -1.02
C LEU A 22 5.78 12.16 -1.00
N SER A 23 4.87 13.14 -0.94
CA SER A 23 3.42 12.89 -0.98
C SER A 23 2.97 12.26 -2.29
N ARG A 24 3.48 12.72 -3.44
CA ARG A 24 3.20 12.11 -4.76
C ARG A 24 3.68 10.67 -4.82
N TYR A 25 4.85 10.38 -4.25
CA TYR A 25 5.39 9.04 -4.16
C TYR A 25 4.51 8.12 -3.30
N THR A 26 4.02 8.60 -2.16
CA THR A 26 3.08 7.85 -1.32
C THR A 26 1.76 7.57 -2.06
N VAL A 27 1.23 8.55 -2.81
CA VAL A 27 0.04 8.34 -3.65
C VAL A 27 0.32 7.31 -4.75
N ALA A 28 1.46 7.38 -5.43
CA ALA A 28 1.84 6.43 -6.46
C ALA A 28 1.96 4.99 -5.90
N ASN A 29 2.54 4.84 -4.71
CA ASN A 29 2.58 3.56 -3.99
C ASN A 29 1.17 3.06 -3.65
N GLY A 30 0.28 3.96 -3.22
CA GLY A 30 -1.11 3.61 -2.97
C GLY A 30 -1.83 3.08 -4.22
N VAL A 31 -1.62 3.74 -5.36
CA VAL A 31 -2.13 3.27 -6.66
C VAL A 31 -1.54 1.90 -7.04
N LEU A 32 -0.24 1.71 -6.86
CA LEU A 32 0.41 0.42 -7.08
C LEU A 32 -0.27 -0.69 -6.25
N TYR A 33 -0.46 -0.48 -4.95
CA TYR A 33 -1.13 -1.46 -4.09
C TYR A 33 -2.58 -1.71 -4.47
N MET A 34 -3.34 -0.68 -4.88
CA MET A 34 -4.70 -0.88 -5.37
C MET A 34 -4.72 -1.71 -6.66
N VAL A 35 -3.79 -1.48 -7.59
CA VAL A 35 -3.69 -2.26 -8.83
C VAL A 35 -3.32 -3.72 -8.52
N LEU A 36 -2.31 -3.93 -7.66
CA LEU A 36 -1.91 -5.28 -7.22
C LEU A 36 -3.06 -5.99 -6.49
N GLY A 37 -3.73 -5.29 -5.58
CA GLY A 37 -4.86 -5.78 -4.81
C GLY A 37 -6.05 -6.14 -5.68
N ALA A 38 -6.44 -5.26 -6.61
CA ALA A 38 -7.50 -5.52 -7.57
C ALA A 38 -7.16 -6.69 -8.49
N ALA A 39 -5.91 -6.81 -8.92
CA ALA A 39 -5.45 -7.94 -9.70
C ALA A 39 -5.58 -9.25 -8.92
N MET A 40 -5.18 -9.30 -7.65
CA MET A 40 -5.36 -10.49 -6.79
C MET A 40 -6.83 -10.80 -6.46
N LEU A 41 -7.68 -9.76 -6.36
CA LEU A 41 -9.10 -9.90 -6.03
C LEU A 41 -9.92 -10.42 -7.22
N LEU A 42 -9.64 -9.91 -8.43
CA LEU A 42 -10.42 -10.16 -9.65
C LEU A 42 -9.76 -11.16 -10.59
N GLY A 43 -8.45 -11.37 -10.47
CA GLY A 43 -7.65 -12.18 -11.38
C GLY A 43 -7.78 -13.69 -11.15
N PRO A 44 -7.26 -14.50 -12.09
CA PRO A 44 -7.14 -15.94 -11.92
C PRO A 44 -6.17 -16.29 -10.78
N ARG A 45 -6.05 -17.58 -10.41
CA ARG A 45 -5.27 -18.10 -9.25
C ARG A 45 -3.78 -17.67 -9.18
N SER A 46 -3.26 -16.99 -10.20
CA SER A 46 -1.93 -16.37 -10.18
C SER A 46 -2.01 -14.95 -10.74
N VAL A 47 -1.44 -14.02 -10.00
CA VAL A 47 -1.15 -12.65 -10.43
C VAL A 47 0.35 -12.46 -10.22
N LEU A 48 1.06 -12.04 -11.28
CA LEU A 48 2.50 -11.78 -11.25
C LEU A 48 3.40 -12.98 -10.91
N GLY A 49 2.96 -14.22 -11.23
CA GLY A 49 3.77 -15.43 -11.01
C GLY A 49 3.87 -15.88 -9.55
N LEU A 50 3.17 -15.21 -8.63
CA LEU A 50 2.96 -15.72 -7.28
C LEU A 50 1.98 -16.88 -7.33
N VAL A 51 2.43 -18.05 -6.88
CA VAL A 51 1.53 -19.17 -6.57
C VAL A 51 0.82 -18.77 -5.29
N LEU A 52 -0.33 -18.14 -5.44
CA LEU A 52 -1.19 -17.86 -4.30
C LEU A 52 -1.84 -19.18 -3.89
N ALA A 53 -1.83 -19.48 -2.59
CA ALA A 53 -2.58 -20.61 -2.04
C ALA A 53 -4.10 -20.43 -2.25
N GLU A 54 -4.87 -21.39 -1.73
CA GLU A 54 -6.34 -21.46 -1.68
C GLU A 54 -7.08 -20.15 -2.09
N PRO A 55 -8.00 -20.17 -3.07
CA PRO A 55 -8.57 -18.96 -3.69
C PRO A 55 -9.12 -17.90 -2.72
N GLY A 56 -9.52 -18.30 -1.51
CA GLY A 56 -9.97 -17.40 -0.46
C GLY A 56 -8.87 -16.49 0.11
N SER A 57 -7.66 -17.02 0.35
CA SER A 57 -6.55 -16.23 0.93
C SER A 57 -6.02 -15.20 -0.06
N ALA A 58 -5.89 -15.57 -1.34
CA ALA A 58 -5.53 -14.67 -2.43
C ALA A 58 -6.46 -13.45 -2.51
N ARG A 59 -7.77 -13.67 -2.44
CA ARG A 59 -8.77 -12.61 -2.50
C ARG A 59 -8.77 -11.75 -1.24
N LEU A 60 -8.59 -12.36 -0.07
CA LEU A 60 -8.45 -11.63 1.18
C LEU A 60 -7.23 -10.71 1.15
N LEU A 61 -6.07 -11.23 0.74
CA LEU A 61 -4.87 -10.42 0.53
C LEU A 61 -5.11 -9.31 -0.50
N GLY A 62 -5.75 -9.62 -1.63
CA GLY A 62 -6.10 -8.61 -2.64
C GLY A 62 -6.98 -7.48 -2.09
N MET A 63 -7.99 -7.82 -1.29
CA MET A 63 -8.83 -6.85 -0.59
C MET A 63 -7.99 -5.99 0.38
N MET A 64 -7.12 -6.61 1.19
CA MET A 64 -6.26 -5.90 2.14
C MET A 64 -5.33 -4.92 1.42
N LEU A 65 -4.66 -5.33 0.34
CA LEU A 65 -3.81 -4.45 -0.46
C LEU A 65 -4.59 -3.29 -1.08
N THR A 66 -5.81 -3.55 -1.53
CA THR A 66 -6.68 -2.50 -2.09
C THR A 66 -7.03 -1.45 -1.03
N ILE A 67 -7.37 -1.89 0.19
CA ILE A 67 -7.68 -1.01 1.32
C ILE A 67 -6.44 -0.23 1.76
N ILE A 68 -5.29 -0.88 1.90
CA ILE A 68 -4.01 -0.22 2.24
C ILE A 68 -3.67 0.82 1.18
N GLY A 69 -3.78 0.45 -0.10
CA GLY A 69 -3.52 1.34 -1.22
C GLY A 69 -4.43 2.58 -1.21
N TRP A 70 -5.71 2.39 -0.89
CA TRP A 70 -6.65 3.50 -0.70
C TRP A 70 -6.23 4.43 0.44
N PHE A 71 -5.82 3.89 1.59
CA PHE A 71 -5.33 4.71 2.70
C PHE A 71 -4.05 5.45 2.34
N TYR A 72 -3.15 4.85 1.55
CA TYR A 72 -1.94 5.53 1.07
C TYR A 72 -2.26 6.66 0.10
N VAL A 73 -3.21 6.45 -0.82
CA VAL A 73 -3.69 7.52 -1.71
C VAL A 73 -4.29 8.66 -0.89
N MET A 74 -5.19 8.36 0.04
CA MET A 74 -5.86 9.41 0.82
C MET A 74 -4.91 10.11 1.79
N GLY A 75 -4.07 9.37 2.49
CA GLY A 75 -3.08 9.95 3.40
C GLY A 75 -2.01 10.73 2.66
N GLY A 76 -1.49 10.24 1.54
CA GLY A 76 -0.54 10.97 0.70
C GLY A 76 -1.13 12.26 0.13
N ARG A 77 -2.44 12.27 -0.21
CA ARG A 77 -3.15 13.48 -0.66
C ARG A 77 -3.31 14.54 0.42
N THR A 78 -3.10 14.23 1.70
CA THR A 78 -3.09 15.26 2.76
C THR A 78 -1.89 16.19 2.66
N GLY A 79 -0.81 15.79 1.97
CA GLY A 79 0.44 16.55 1.94
C GLY A 79 1.28 16.44 3.21
N ALA A 80 0.85 15.66 4.21
CA ALA A 80 1.52 15.54 5.49
C ALA A 80 2.72 14.57 5.40
N ASP A 81 3.93 15.09 5.60
CA ASP A 81 5.14 14.26 5.61
C ASP A 81 5.11 13.20 6.73
N SER A 82 4.45 13.48 7.85
CA SER A 82 4.27 12.51 8.94
C SER A 82 3.54 11.25 8.48
N PHE A 83 2.56 11.36 7.59
CA PHE A 83 1.88 10.20 7.02
C PHE A 83 2.84 9.38 6.14
N ALA A 84 3.56 10.04 5.23
CA ALA A 84 4.53 9.38 4.37
C ALA A 84 5.65 8.70 5.17
N LEU A 85 6.18 9.34 6.21
CA LEU A 85 7.18 8.76 7.10
C LEU A 85 6.64 7.60 7.93
N ALA A 86 5.36 7.63 8.34
CA ALA A 86 4.74 6.48 8.98
C ALA A 86 4.75 5.25 8.06
N THR A 87 4.54 5.43 6.75
CA THR A 87 4.65 4.31 5.79
C THR A 87 6.06 3.73 5.68
N VAL A 88 7.11 4.51 5.96
CA VAL A 88 8.49 3.97 5.96
C VAL A 88 8.65 2.95 7.08
N VAL A 89 8.18 3.29 8.29
CA VAL A 89 8.28 2.42 9.46
C VAL A 89 7.39 1.19 9.29
N ASP A 90 6.13 1.38 8.91
CA ASP A 90 5.16 0.32 8.62
C ASP A 90 5.76 -0.75 7.68
N ARG A 91 6.30 -0.31 6.55
CA ARG A 91 6.81 -1.19 5.49
C ARG A 91 8.15 -1.83 5.82
N ALA A 92 8.96 -1.18 6.65
CA ALA A 92 10.18 -1.79 7.18
C ALA A 92 9.89 -2.94 8.15
N LEU A 93 8.72 -2.93 8.81
CA LEU A 93 8.31 -3.99 9.74
C LEU A 93 7.62 -5.16 9.04
N VAL A 94 7.14 -4.99 7.81
CA VAL A 94 6.46 -6.04 7.03
C VAL A 94 7.26 -7.35 6.96
N PRO A 95 8.57 -7.37 6.64
CA PRO A 95 9.35 -8.62 6.63
C PRO A 95 9.42 -9.31 7.99
N VAL A 96 9.42 -8.55 9.08
CA VAL A 96 9.45 -9.11 10.44
C VAL A 96 8.14 -9.81 10.76
N VAL A 97 7.01 -9.16 10.45
CA VAL A 97 5.67 -9.72 10.66
C VAL A 97 5.46 -10.96 9.77
N LEU A 98 5.77 -10.85 8.47
CA LEU A 98 5.64 -11.97 7.53
C LEU A 98 6.58 -13.12 7.88
N GLY A 99 7.80 -12.82 8.31
CA GLY A 99 8.75 -13.82 8.80
C GLY A 99 8.20 -14.61 9.98
N GLY A 100 7.57 -13.95 10.95
CA GLY A 100 6.89 -14.61 12.06
C GLY A 100 5.77 -15.56 11.61
N LEU A 101 4.95 -15.15 10.63
CA LEU A 101 3.88 -15.98 10.08
C LEU A 101 4.42 -17.21 9.32
N VAL A 102 5.53 -17.06 8.59
CA VAL A 102 6.19 -18.17 7.91
C VAL A 102 6.79 -19.15 8.93
N LEU A 103 7.49 -18.66 9.95
CA LEU A 103 8.11 -19.49 10.99
C LEU A 103 7.10 -20.29 11.81
N THR A 104 5.87 -19.77 11.96
CA THR A 104 4.76 -20.43 12.67
C THR A 104 3.89 -21.30 11.76
N GLY A 105 4.24 -21.43 10.47
CA GLY A 105 3.54 -22.26 9.50
C GLY A 105 2.16 -21.74 9.09
N GLN A 106 1.85 -20.46 9.35
CA GLN A 106 0.54 -19.87 9.03
C GLN A 106 0.42 -19.48 7.55
N VAL A 107 1.54 -19.19 6.89
CA VAL A 107 1.62 -18.85 5.46
C VAL A 107 2.88 -19.45 4.84
N ALA A 108 2.83 -19.83 3.56
CA ALA A 108 4.02 -20.29 2.87
C ALA A 108 4.93 -19.11 2.49
N ALA A 109 6.25 -19.30 2.58
CA ALA A 109 7.23 -18.26 2.26
C ALA A 109 7.04 -17.67 0.85
N GLY A 110 6.70 -18.51 -0.14
CA GLY A 110 6.47 -18.09 -1.52
C GLY A 110 5.28 -17.15 -1.70
N GLU A 111 4.26 -17.23 -0.85
CA GLU A 111 3.06 -16.39 -0.93
C GLU A 111 3.33 -14.95 -0.52
N VAL A 112 4.28 -14.76 0.40
CA VAL A 112 4.53 -13.47 1.06
C VAL A 112 5.89 -12.86 0.67
N ALA A 113 6.75 -13.62 -0.01
CA ALA A 113 8.11 -13.20 -0.38
C ALA A 113 8.12 -11.90 -1.19
N ALA A 114 7.19 -11.72 -2.14
CA ALA A 114 7.13 -10.50 -2.94
C ALA A 114 6.89 -9.25 -2.06
N PHE A 115 6.02 -9.33 -1.05
CA PHE A 115 5.75 -8.22 -0.14
C PHE A 115 6.90 -7.98 0.83
N ALA A 116 7.54 -9.03 1.32
CA ALA A 116 8.74 -8.93 2.15
C ALA A 116 9.91 -8.23 1.44
N VAL A 117 9.92 -8.19 0.11
CA VAL A 117 10.92 -7.46 -0.69
C VAL A 117 10.40 -6.09 -1.14
N LEU A 118 9.19 -6.03 -1.68
CA LEU A 118 8.61 -4.81 -2.24
C LEU A 118 8.47 -3.70 -1.19
N ASP A 119 8.02 -4.06 0.02
CA ASP A 119 7.69 -3.08 1.05
C ASP A 119 8.93 -2.33 1.56
N PRO A 120 10.03 -3.01 1.93
CA PRO A 120 11.29 -2.34 2.27
C PRO A 120 11.86 -1.48 1.13
N LEU A 121 11.78 -1.94 -0.12
CA LEU A 121 12.29 -1.16 -1.26
C LEU A 121 11.55 0.16 -1.41
N LEU A 122 10.24 0.13 -1.28
CA LEU A 122 9.42 1.33 -1.39
C LEU A 122 9.50 2.20 -0.11
N ALA A 123 9.77 1.62 1.06
CA ALA A 123 10.12 2.35 2.28
C ALA A 123 11.43 3.14 2.09
N LEU A 124 12.46 2.51 1.51
CA LEU A 124 13.73 3.16 1.20
C LEU A 124 13.55 4.31 0.19
N GLY A 125 12.70 4.12 -0.83
CA GLY A 125 12.37 5.18 -1.78
C GLY A 125 11.72 6.39 -1.11
N ALA A 126 10.76 6.17 -0.21
CA ALA A 126 10.12 7.25 0.55
C ALA A 126 11.12 7.95 1.49
N TYR A 127 11.93 7.18 2.23
CA TYR A 127 12.95 7.74 3.11
C TYR A 127 13.98 8.59 2.36
N TRP A 128 14.42 8.12 1.20
CA TRP A 128 15.37 8.83 0.35
C TRP A 128 14.79 10.14 -0.21
N LEU A 129 13.52 10.13 -0.63
CA LEU A 129 12.83 11.34 -1.08
C LEU A 129 12.70 12.36 0.05
N TRP A 130 12.36 11.91 1.25
CA TRP A 130 12.30 12.79 2.43
C TRP A 130 13.67 13.41 2.75
N ARG A 131 14.76 12.63 2.66
CA ARG A 131 16.13 13.14 2.90
C ARG A 131 16.62 14.16 1.87
N ARG A 132 15.96 14.26 0.71
CA ARG A 132 16.35 15.13 -0.42
C ARG A 132 15.48 16.36 -0.59
N GLY A 133 14.28 16.35 -0.01
CA GLY A 133 13.38 17.51 0.05
C GLY A 133 13.70 18.38 1.24
#